data_AF-A0A258EQZ2-F1
#
_entry.id   AF-A0A258EQZ2-F1
#
_cell.length_a   1.000
_cell.length_b   1.000
_cell.length_c   1.000
_cell.angle_alpha   90.00
_cell.angle_beta   90.00
_cell.angle_gamma   90.00
#
_symmetry.space_group_name_H-M   'P 1'
#
loop_
_entity.id
_entity.type
_entity.pdbx_description
1 polymer ?
#
loop_
_entity_poly.entity_id
_entity_poly.type
_entity_poly.pdbx_seq_one_letter_code
_entity_poly.pdbx_strand_id
1 'polypeptide(L)'
;MFELILISIIFGGLIIGFSKEKVEDEFIYKLRKDSLVWALIFNYAVLTFLIFFIYSYTFVHVMVLNMFTPLIFFIVRFNFLKLKSGSDEE
;
A
#
# COMPACT_ATOMS: atom_id res chain seq x y z
N MET A 1 22.62 7.52 -2.46
CA MET A 1 22.48 6.05 -2.69
C MET A 1 21.15 5.52 -2.14
N PHE A 2 20.73 5.91 -0.93
CA PHE A 2 19.42 5.53 -0.37
C PHE A 2 18.24 6.06 -1.18
N GLU A 3 18.38 7.23 -1.81
CA GLU A 3 17.33 7.86 -2.61
C GLU A 3 16.91 6.96 -3.79
N LEU A 4 17.88 6.30 -4.44
CA LEU A 4 17.61 5.38 -5.56
C LEU A 4 16.80 4.16 -5.11
N ILE A 5 17.12 3.60 -3.94
CA ILE A 5 16.39 2.45 -3.38
C ILE A 5 14.93 2.84 -3.10
N LEU A 6 14.72 4.02 -2.49
CA LEU A 6 13.38 4.53 -2.19
C LEU A 6 12.56 4.75 -3.47
N ILE A 7 13.17 5.32 -4.51
CA ILE A 7 12.53 5.52 -5.82
C ILE A 7 12.17 4.17 -6.46
N SER A 8 13.08 3.19 -6.45
CA SER A 8 12.81 1.85 -6.99
C SER A 8 11.68 1.14 -6.25
N ILE A 9 11.57 1.29 -4.93
CA ILE A 9 10.47 0.72 -4.14
C ILE A 9 9.14 1.38 -4.52
N ILE A 10 9.10 2.70 -4.65
CA ILE A 10 7.88 3.43 -5.04
C ILE A 10 7.44 3.01 -6.44
N PHE A 11 8.36 3.03 -7.41
CA PHE A 11 8.05 2.63 -8.79
C PHE A 11 7.66 1.16 -8.90
N GLY A 12 8.40 0.27 -8.24
CA GLY A 12 8.08 -1.15 -8.21
C GLY A 12 6.70 -1.41 -7.60
N GLY A 13 6.39 -0.78 -6.47
CA GLY A 13 5.10 -0.93 -5.82
C GLY A 13 3.93 -0.33 -6.62
N LEU A 14 4.14 0.80 -7.30
CA LEU A 14 3.15 1.36 -8.22
C LEU A 14 2.93 0.44 -9.42
N ILE A 15 3.98 -0.10 -10.02
CA ILE A 15 3.85 -1.04 -11.14
C ILE A 15 3.11 -2.30 -10.69
N ILE A 16 3.45 -2.88 -9.54
CA ILE A 16 2.77 -4.07 -8.99
C ILE A 16 1.29 -3.75 -8.71
N GLY A 17 1.03 -2.60 -8.10
CA GLY A 17 -0.31 -2.20 -7.67
C GLY A 17 -1.25 -1.76 -8.80
N PHE A 18 -0.69 -1.20 -9.89
CA PHE A 18 -1.44 -0.72 -11.04
C PHE A 18 -1.26 -1.58 -12.30
N SER A 19 -0.51 -2.68 -12.23
CA SER A 19 -0.34 -3.61 -13.36
C SER A 19 -1.72 -4.02 -13.89
N LYS A 20 -1.90 -3.92 -15.21
CA LYS A 20 -3.12 -4.37 -15.87
C LYS A 20 -3.16 -5.89 -15.81
N GLU A 21 -4.24 -6.43 -15.25
CA GLU A 21 -4.52 -7.85 -15.27
C GLU A 21 -5.20 -8.23 -16.59
N LYS A 22 -4.91 -9.45 -17.07
CA LYS A 22 -5.30 -9.93 -18.40
C LYS A 22 -6.83 -10.05 -18.58
N VAL A 23 -7.56 -10.13 -17.47
CA VAL A 23 -9.02 -10.06 -17.40
C VAL A 23 -9.37 -9.10 -16.25
N GLU A 24 -9.57 -7.82 -16.56
CA GLU A 24 -10.13 -6.86 -15.60
C GLU A 24 -11.63 -7.13 -15.46
N ASP A 25 -11.98 -8.15 -14.68
CA ASP A 25 -13.35 -8.28 -14.18
C ASP A 25 -13.68 -7.08 -13.31
N GLU A 26 -14.92 -6.62 -13.38
CA GLU A 26 -15.43 -5.47 -12.60
C GLU A 26 -15.15 -5.63 -11.10
N PHE A 27 -15.10 -6.89 -10.63
CA PHE A 27 -14.69 -7.27 -9.29
C PHE A 27 -13.24 -6.88 -8.96
N ILE A 28 -12.26 -7.19 -9.83
CA ILE A 28 -10.84 -6.86 -9.61
C ILE A 28 -10.61 -5.35 -9.62
N TYR A 29 -11.32 -4.63 -10.50
CA TYR A 29 -11.27 -3.17 -10.54
C TYR A 29 -11.82 -2.55 -9.26
N LYS A 30 -12.95 -3.04 -8.76
CA LYS A 30 -13.54 -2.60 -7.50
C LYS A 30 -12.65 -2.95 -6.29
N LEU A 31 -12.11 -4.16 -6.25
CA LEU A 31 -11.18 -4.63 -5.22
C LEU A 31 -9.93 -3.76 -5.15
N ARG A 32 -9.38 -3.34 -6.29
CA ARG A 32 -8.22 -2.44 -6.36
C ARG A 32 -8.55 -1.08 -5.77
N LYS A 33 -9.66 -0.47 -6.18
CA LYS A 33 -10.11 0.82 -5.62
C LYS A 33 -10.36 0.73 -4.11
N ASP A 34 -11.06 -0.29 -3.66
CA ASP A 34 -11.35 -0.48 -2.23
C ASP A 34 -10.06 -0.70 -1.43
N SER A 35 -9.12 -1.47 -1.96
CA SER A 35 -7.81 -1.66 -1.33
C SER A 35 -7.01 -0.36 -1.25
N LEU A 36 -7.09 0.50 -2.27
CA LEU A 36 -6.41 1.80 -2.27
C LEU A 36 -7.03 2.75 -1.23
N VAL A 37 -8.35 2.79 -1.13
CA VAL A 37 -9.06 3.58 -0.11
C VAL A 37 -8.72 3.07 1.29
N TRP A 38 -8.74 1.76 1.52
CA TRP A 38 -8.35 1.17 2.81
C TRP A 38 -6.90 1.48 3.18
N ALA A 39 -5.98 1.41 2.22
CA ALA A 39 -4.58 1.78 2.44
C ALA A 39 -4.42 3.25 2.83
N LEU A 40 -5.20 4.14 2.22
CA LEU A 40 -5.20 5.56 2.55
C LEU A 40 -5.77 5.81 3.95
N ILE A 41 -6.92 5.21 4.29
CA ILE A 41 -7.53 5.32 5.62
C ILE A 41 -6.58 4.81 6.69
N PHE A 42 -5.97 3.65 6.47
CA PHE A 42 -5.00 3.08 7.40
C PHE A 42 -3.76 3.98 7.55
N ASN A 43 -3.25 4.52 6.44
CA ASN A 43 -2.11 5.45 6.49
C ASN A 43 -2.42 6.70 7.31
N TYR A 44 -3.58 7.33 7.11
CA TYR A 44 -3.98 8.49 7.92
C TYR A 44 -4.19 8.13 9.40
N ALA A 45 -4.76 6.96 9.71
CA ALA A 45 -4.88 6.50 11.09
C ALA A 45 -3.51 6.35 11.77
N VAL A 46 -2.55 5.71 11.08
CA VAL A 46 -1.17 5.59 11.55
C VAL A 46 -0.52 6.97 11.67
N LEU A 47 -0.70 7.85 10.69
CA LEU A 47 -0.14 9.21 10.71
C LEU A 47 -0.62 10.00 11.93
N THR A 48 -1.92 9.99 12.20
CA THR A 48 -2.50 10.63 13.39
C THR A 48 -1.89 10.05 14.66
N PHE A 49 -1.78 8.73 14.76
CA PHE A 49 -1.13 8.07 15.89
C PHE A 49 0.33 8.53 16.04
N LEU A 50 1.11 8.57 14.96
CA LEU A 50 2.51 9.01 15.00
C LEU A 50 2.65 10.46 15.48
N ILE A 51 1.74 11.35 15.08
CA ILE A 51 1.73 12.76 15.51
C ILE A 51 1.45 12.88 17.02
N PHE A 52 0.60 12.02 17.58
CA PHE A 52 0.29 12.04 19.02
C PHE A 52 1.36 11.37 19.88
N PHE A 53 2.05 10.34 19.36
CA PHE A 53 2.90 9.46 20.17
C PHE A 53 4.41 9.65 19.94
N ILE A 54 4.84 10.21 18.81
CA ILE A 54 6.27 10.37 18.49
C ILE A 54 6.66 11.85 18.43
N TYR A 55 7.66 12.21 19.23
CA TYR A 55 8.28 13.53 19.25
C TYR A 55 9.80 13.43 19.04
N SER A 56 10.46 14.55 18.72
CA SER A 56 11.92 14.66 18.50
C SER A 56 12.44 14.16 17.14
N TYR A 57 13.76 14.07 16.98
CA TYR A 57 14.48 13.76 15.73
C TYR A 57 14.03 12.44 15.06
N THR A 58 13.55 11.48 15.86
CA THR A 58 12.98 10.22 15.38
C THR A 58 11.71 10.41 14.55
N PHE A 59 10.96 11.50 14.76
CA PHE A 59 9.74 11.81 14.02
C PHE A 59 9.97 11.88 12.51
N VAL A 60 11.06 12.52 12.07
CA VAL A 60 11.37 12.69 10.64
C VAL A 60 11.63 11.33 9.98
N HIS A 61 12.41 10.46 10.63
CA HIS A 61 12.68 9.12 10.11
C HIS A 61 11.41 8.26 10.03
N VAL A 62 10.55 8.34 11.05
CA VAL A 62 9.29 7.60 11.07
C VAL A 62 8.30 8.15 10.03
N MET A 63 8.29 9.46 9.79
CA MET A 63 7.50 10.07 8.72
C MET A 63 7.93 9.61 7.33
N VAL A 64 9.25 9.49 7.08
CA VAL A 64 9.75 8.93 5.81
C VAL A 64 9.28 7.49 5.64
N LEU A 65 9.35 6.66 6.68
CA LEU A 65 8.80 5.29 6.64
C LEU A 65 7.28 5.29 6.43
N ASN A 66 6.56 6.26 7.02
CA ASN A 66 5.12 6.38 6.91
C ASN A 66 4.66 6.52 5.45
N MET A 67 5.44 7.19 4.59
CA MET A 67 5.15 7.34 3.15
C MET A 67 5.10 6.01 2.38
N PHE A 68 5.78 4.97 2.86
CA PHE A 68 5.78 3.64 2.23
C PHE A 68 4.64 2.75 2.73
N THR A 69 4.16 2.98 3.95
CA THR A 69 3.06 2.21 4.57
C THR A 69 1.81 2.06 3.70
N PRO A 70 1.25 3.10 3.06
CA PRO A 70 0.06 2.94 2.23
C PRO A 70 0.35 2.07 1.01
N LEU A 71 1.53 2.23 0.39
CA LEU A 71 1.93 1.45 -0.77
C LEU A 71 2.05 -0.04 -0.41
N ILE A 72 2.75 -0.35 0.69
CA ILE A 72 2.94 -1.74 1.15
C ILE A 72 1.60 -2.35 1.56
N PHE A 73 0.79 -1.64 2.36
CA PHE A 73 -0.50 -2.12 2.81
C PHE A 73 -1.44 -2.39 1.64
N PHE A 74 -1.47 -1.49 0.66
CA PHE A 74 -2.24 -1.66 -0.57
C PHE A 74 -1.84 -2.94 -1.32
N ILE A 75 -0.53 -3.13 -1.57
CA ILE A 75 -0.02 -4.29 -2.32
C ILE A 75 -0.33 -5.59 -1.58
N VAL A 76 -0.12 -5.65 -0.26
CA VAL A 76 -0.38 -6.83 0.55
C VAL A 76 -1.88 -7.15 0.56
N ARG A 77 -2.72 -6.16 0.84
CA ARG A 77 -4.19 -6.31 0.88
C ARG A 77 -4.73 -6.79 -0.46
N PHE A 78 -4.29 -6.18 -1.55
CA PHE A 78 -4.70 -6.52 -2.91
C PHE A 78 -4.28 -7.94 -3.30
N ASN A 79 -3.00 -8.30 -3.11
CA ASN A 79 -2.50 -9.64 -3.43
C ASN A 79 -3.15 -10.72 -2.56
N PHE A 80 -3.33 -10.46 -1.26
CA PHE A 80 -3.95 -11.42 -0.35
C PHE A 80 -5.42 -11.69 -0.73
N LEU A 81 -6.20 -10.64 -1.00
CA LEU A 81 -7.60 -10.79 -1.40
C LEU A 81 -7.73 -11.47 -2.77
N LYS A 82 -6.82 -11.17 -3.71
CA LYS A 82 -6.75 -11.84 -5.02
C LYS A 82 -6.46 -13.33 -4.90
N LEU A 83 -5.48 -13.71 -4.08
CA LEU A 83 -5.14 -15.12 -3.85
C LEU A 83 -6.31 -15.87 -3.20
N LYS A 84 -7.01 -15.22 -2.27
CA LYS A 84 -8.19 -15.81 -1.63
C LYS A 84 -9.34 -16.03 -2.62
N SER A 85 -9.65 -15.05 -3.48
CA SER A 85 -10.74 -15.20 -4.46
C SER A 85 -10.47 -16.28 -5.50
N GLY A 86 -9.22 -16.57 -5.83
CA GLY A 86 -8.87 -17.68 -6.72
C GLY A 86 -8.91 -19.07 -6.05
N SER A 87 -8.88 -19.13 -4.72
CA SER A 87 -8.96 -20.38 -3.95
C SER A 87 -10.39 -20.83 -3.64
N ASP A 88 -11.38 -19.94 -3.77
CA ASP A 88 -12.79 -20.28 -3.60
C ASP A 88 -13.42 -20.83 -4.91
N GLU A 89 -12.64 -20.89 -6.00
CA GLU A 89 -13.03 -21.46 -7.30
C GLU A 89 -12.43 -22.86 -7.61
N GLU A 90 -11.65 -23.44 -6.68
CA GLU A 90 -11.20 -24.86 -6.71
C GLU A 90 -11.93 -25.70 -5.65
#